data_AF-A0A2A2IUN2-F1
#
_entry.id   AF-A0A2A2IUN2-F1
#
_cell.length_a   1.000
_cell.length_b   1.000
_cell.length_c   1.000
_cell.angle_alpha   90.00
_cell.angle_beta   90.00
_cell.angle_gamma   90.00
#
_symmetry.space_group_name_H-M   'P 1'
#
loop_
_entity.id
_entity.type
_entity.pdbx_description
1 polymer ?
#
loop_
_entity_poly.entity_id
_entity_poly.type
_entity_poly.pdbx_seq_one_letter_code
_entity_poly.pdbx_strand_id
1 'polypeptide(L)'
;MSVKALKSLSLLVLSSVLSAGVQAAGCPAGQQQVCLLACFCAPQDAPGLDDLHRLASTGLRDWIVQSRHRLLASGVEPIPLHIRAQLEPYFDFAVLDSVRFKVGDPVELNMAHTLMQNPDVSAVTLIDVIVFRDEAEARDDVALWAHELKHVEQYRQLGVDQFAARYARDYRALEAPAYQLQGQVRQALKARAVARQ
;
A
#
# COMPACT_ATOMS: atom_id res chain seq x y z
N MET A 1 39.21 3.61 73.39
CA MET A 1 39.73 2.30 72.93
C MET A 1 39.29 2.10 71.49
N SER A 2 40.23 1.69 70.63
CA SER A 2 40.06 1.22 69.24
C SER A 2 38.91 0.21 69.14
N VAL A 3 38.18 0.02 68.04
CA VAL A 3 38.59 -0.73 66.83
C VAL A 3 37.66 -0.40 65.65
N LYS A 4 38.26 -0.39 64.45
CA LYS A 4 37.68 -0.16 63.10
C LYS A 4 36.72 -1.29 62.66
N ALA A 5 35.73 -0.97 61.83
CA ALA A 5 35.22 -1.92 60.83
C ALA A 5 34.62 -1.18 59.60
N LEU A 6 35.33 -1.32 58.48
CA LEU A 6 34.84 -1.11 57.11
C LEU A 6 33.58 -1.94 56.85
N LYS A 7 32.62 -1.41 56.07
CA LYS A 7 31.95 -2.17 55.00
C LYS A 7 31.03 -1.31 54.11
N SER A 8 31.29 -1.45 52.81
CA SER A 8 30.34 -1.39 51.69
C SER A 8 29.89 -0.02 51.18
N LEU A 9 30.68 0.50 50.24
CA LEU A 9 30.31 1.50 49.24
C LEU A 9 29.31 0.85 48.26
N SER A 10 28.02 1.18 48.35
CA SER A 10 27.03 0.80 47.34
C SER A 10 26.96 1.88 46.27
N LEU A 11 27.52 1.60 45.09
CA LEU A 11 27.30 2.39 43.88
C LEU A 11 25.87 2.13 43.39
N LEU A 12 24.95 3.08 43.58
CA LEU A 12 23.66 3.05 42.89
C LEU A 12 23.86 3.56 41.47
N VAL A 13 23.82 2.64 40.50
CA VAL A 13 23.75 2.94 39.08
C VAL A 13 22.32 3.34 38.75
N LEU A 14 22.07 4.64 38.56
CA LEU A 14 20.79 5.14 38.04
C LEU A 14 20.91 5.32 36.53
N SER A 15 20.80 4.22 35.78
CA SER A 15 20.70 4.27 34.32
C SER A 15 19.27 4.68 33.94
N SER A 16 19.06 5.97 33.71
CA SER A 16 17.85 6.48 33.07
C SER A 16 17.82 6.01 31.62
N VAL A 17 17.09 4.95 31.33
CA VAL A 17 16.78 4.53 29.96
C VAL A 17 15.72 5.50 29.43
N LEU A 18 16.14 6.49 28.65
CA LEU A 18 15.20 7.21 27.78
C LEU A 18 14.74 6.22 26.71
N SER A 19 13.55 5.66 26.89
CA SER A 19 12.81 5.04 25.80
C SER A 19 12.33 6.15 24.86
N ALA A 20 13.21 6.61 23.97
CA ALA A 20 12.77 7.32 22.78
C ALA A 20 11.95 6.32 21.96
N GLY A 21 10.63 6.50 21.95
CA GLY A 21 9.75 5.76 21.06
C GLY A 21 10.28 5.90 19.64
N VAL A 22 10.47 4.77 18.96
CA VAL A 22 10.72 4.73 17.52
C VAL A 22 9.43 5.22 16.86
N GLN A 23 9.31 6.53 16.71
CA GLN A 23 8.49 7.07 15.63
C GLN A 23 9.14 6.58 14.34
N ALA A 24 8.33 6.10 13.39
CA ALA A 24 8.80 6.00 12.01
C ALA A 24 9.28 7.41 11.64
N ALA A 25 10.59 7.62 11.68
CA ALA A 25 11.17 8.93 11.49
C ALA A 25 10.94 9.29 10.02
N GLY A 26 9.87 10.04 9.78
CA GLY A 26 9.69 10.74 8.52
C GLY A 26 10.88 11.66 8.28
N CYS A 27 11.03 12.10 7.04
CA CYS A 27 12.14 12.98 6.71
C CYS A 27 12.08 14.30 7.52
N PRO A 28 13.24 14.90 7.83
CA PRO A 28 13.30 16.20 8.49
C PRO A 28 12.44 17.26 7.77
N ALA A 29 12.01 18.29 8.50
CA ALA A 29 11.26 19.39 7.90
C ALA A 29 12.01 19.98 6.68
N GLY A 30 11.29 20.21 5.57
CA GLY A 30 11.88 20.67 4.30
C GLY A 30 12.50 19.56 3.44
N GLN A 31 12.46 18.30 3.89
CA GLN A 31 12.89 17.13 3.12
C GLN A 31 11.68 16.25 2.74
N GLN A 32 11.86 15.43 1.73
CA GLN A 32 10.92 14.37 1.33
C GLN A 32 11.66 13.04 1.19
N GLN A 33 10.94 11.95 1.42
CA GLN A 33 11.47 10.61 1.21
C GLN A 33 11.47 10.30 -0.30
N VAL A 34 12.63 9.94 -0.82
CA VAL A 34 12.81 9.48 -2.21
C VAL A 34 13.22 8.02 -2.15
N CYS A 35 12.46 7.14 -2.80
CA CYS A 35 12.74 5.71 -2.83
C CYS A 35 13.18 5.28 -4.23
N LEU A 36 14.47 4.96 -4.36
CA LEU A 36 15.11 4.46 -5.59
C LEU A 36 16.04 3.32 -5.18
N LEU A 37 15.56 2.08 -5.28
CA LEU A 37 16.17 0.86 -4.71
C LEU A 37 16.30 0.85 -3.17
N ALA A 38 16.56 2.01 -2.55
CA ALA A 38 16.46 2.27 -1.12
C ALA A 38 15.81 3.65 -0.90
N CYS A 39 15.20 3.86 0.26
CA CYS A 39 14.60 5.15 0.63
C CYS A 39 15.60 6.03 1.37
N PHE A 40 15.73 7.29 0.95
CA PHE A 40 16.54 8.31 1.61
C PHE A 40 15.78 9.64 1.70
N CYS A 41 16.22 10.55 2.56
CA CYS A 41 15.64 11.88 2.68
C CYS A 41 16.44 12.88 1.85
N ALA A 42 15.74 13.63 0.98
CA ALA A 42 16.32 14.67 0.14
C ALA A 42 15.59 16.00 0.35
N PRO A 43 16.27 17.16 0.25
CA PRO A 43 15.61 18.46 0.19
C PRO A 43 14.53 18.47 -0.89
N GLN A 44 13.39 19.10 -0.60
CA GLN A 44 12.26 19.13 -1.54
C GLN A 44 12.60 19.88 -2.85
N ASP A 45 13.54 20.82 -2.77
CA ASP A 45 14.07 21.65 -3.85
C ASP A 45 15.40 21.12 -4.42
N ALA A 46 15.78 19.88 -4.10
CA ALA A 46 17.00 19.28 -4.60
C ALA A 46 17.04 19.34 -6.14
N PRO A 47 18.12 19.87 -6.75
CA PRO A 47 18.22 19.98 -8.20
C PRO A 47 17.98 18.63 -8.90
N GLY A 48 17.07 18.62 -9.89
CA GLY A 48 16.72 17.43 -10.68
C GLY A 48 15.70 16.49 -10.02
N LEU A 49 15.29 16.72 -8.77
CA LEU A 49 14.30 15.89 -8.10
C LEU A 49 12.91 15.99 -8.75
N ASP A 50 12.53 17.18 -9.21
CA ASP A 50 11.27 17.37 -9.93
C ASP A 50 11.27 16.71 -11.31
N ASP A 51 12.40 16.71 -12.03
CA ASP A 51 12.53 15.99 -13.30
C ASP A 51 12.45 14.49 -13.07
N LEU A 52 13.11 13.98 -12.02
CA LEU A 52 13.02 12.58 -11.60
C LEU A 52 11.57 12.18 -11.28
N HIS A 53 10.86 12.95 -10.45
CA HIS A 53 9.45 12.66 -10.13
C HIS A 53 8.56 12.68 -11.37
N ARG A 54 8.81 13.60 -12.31
CA ARG A 54 8.05 13.68 -13.56
C ARG A 54 8.30 12.46 -14.44
N LEU A 55 9.55 12.03 -14.57
CA LEU A 55 9.91 10.82 -15.31
C LEU A 55 9.28 9.58 -14.67
N ALA A 56 9.38 9.43 -13.35
CA ALA A 56 8.78 8.33 -12.61
C ALA A 56 7.25 8.31 -12.78
N SER A 57 6.59 9.47 -12.63
CA SER A 57 5.14 9.61 -12.82
C SER A 57 4.70 9.27 -14.24
N THR A 58 5.44 9.76 -15.25
CA THR A 58 5.13 9.49 -16.66
C THR A 58 5.29 8.00 -16.98
N GLY A 59 6.40 7.39 -16.55
CA GLY A 59 6.65 5.97 -16.75
C GLY A 59 5.61 5.08 -16.06
N LEU A 60 5.23 5.42 -14.81
CA LEU A 60 4.21 4.70 -14.06
C LEU A 60 2.84 4.81 -14.74
N ARG A 61 2.43 6.01 -15.17
CA ARG A 61 1.19 6.21 -15.93
C ARG A 61 1.18 5.37 -17.20
N ASP A 62 2.25 5.44 -17.97
CA ASP A 62 2.35 4.75 -19.26
C ASP A 62 2.27 3.24 -19.09
N TRP A 63 2.94 2.71 -18.06
CA TRP A 63 2.80 1.30 -17.70
C TRP A 63 1.35 0.97 -17.34
N ILE A 64 0.72 1.71 -16.40
CA ILE A 64 -0.68 1.46 -15.99
C ILE A 64 -1.63 1.37 -17.19
N VAL A 65 -1.57 2.37 -18.09
CA VAL A 65 -2.47 2.46 -19.26
C VAL A 65 -2.20 1.31 -20.25
N GLN A 66 -0.94 1.06 -20.58
CA GLN A 66 -0.58 0.02 -21.55
C GLN A 66 -0.89 -1.39 -21.02
N SER A 67 -0.59 -1.64 -19.76
CA SER A 67 -0.88 -2.90 -19.08
C SER A 67 -2.38 -3.19 -19.05
N ARG A 68 -3.18 -2.20 -18.67
CA ARG A 68 -4.65 -2.31 -18.74
C ARG A 68 -5.12 -2.67 -20.15
N HIS A 69 -4.64 -1.99 -21.18
CA HIS A 69 -5.02 -2.29 -22.57
C HIS A 69 -4.68 -3.73 -22.98
N ARG A 70 -3.48 -4.22 -22.62
CA ARG A 70 -3.09 -5.62 -22.88
C ARG A 70 -3.97 -6.63 -22.15
N LEU A 71 -4.29 -6.36 -20.88
CA LEU A 71 -5.14 -7.24 -20.07
C LEU A 71 -6.54 -7.33 -20.65
N LEU A 72 -7.16 -6.18 -20.98
CA LEU A 72 -8.47 -6.15 -21.62
C LEU A 72 -8.48 -6.91 -22.96
N ALA A 73 -7.43 -6.76 -23.76
CA ALA A 73 -7.30 -7.49 -25.03
C ALA A 73 -7.09 -9.00 -24.87
N SER A 74 -6.48 -9.43 -23.76
CA SER A 74 -6.22 -10.85 -23.45
C SER A 74 -7.31 -11.53 -22.61
N GLY A 75 -8.40 -10.80 -22.31
CA GLY A 75 -9.53 -11.29 -21.53
C GLY A 75 -9.37 -11.07 -20.02
N VAL A 76 -10.47 -10.63 -19.42
CA VAL A 76 -10.65 -10.37 -17.99
C VAL A 76 -12.05 -10.80 -17.55
N GLU A 77 -12.22 -11.07 -16.27
CA GLU A 77 -13.50 -11.48 -15.66
C GLU A 77 -14.13 -10.34 -14.85
N PRO A 78 -15.46 -10.29 -14.70
CA PRO A 78 -16.11 -9.38 -13.74
C PRO A 78 -15.87 -9.82 -12.30
N ILE A 79 -15.97 -8.90 -11.33
CA ILE A 79 -15.92 -9.24 -9.90
C ILE A 79 -16.85 -10.43 -9.56
N PRO A 80 -16.38 -11.45 -8.81
CA PRO A 80 -17.23 -12.56 -8.40
C PRO A 80 -18.44 -12.07 -7.61
N LEU A 81 -19.64 -12.60 -7.90
CA LEU A 81 -20.89 -12.09 -7.34
C LEU A 81 -20.92 -12.12 -5.81
N HIS A 82 -20.35 -13.16 -5.18
CA HIS A 82 -20.30 -13.28 -3.73
C HIS A 82 -19.33 -12.27 -3.10
N ILE A 83 -18.26 -11.88 -3.79
CA ILE A 83 -17.37 -10.79 -3.36
C ILE A 83 -18.10 -9.45 -3.50
N ARG A 84 -18.73 -9.20 -4.67
CA ARG A 84 -19.50 -7.97 -4.95
C ARG A 84 -20.54 -7.70 -3.87
N ALA A 85 -21.39 -8.67 -3.57
CA ALA A 85 -22.44 -8.54 -2.57
C ALA A 85 -21.92 -8.21 -1.16
N GLN A 86 -20.72 -8.68 -0.81
CA GLN A 86 -20.11 -8.39 0.49
C GLN A 86 -19.51 -6.99 0.57
N LEU A 87 -19.13 -6.41 -0.57
CA LEU A 87 -18.47 -5.10 -0.69
C LEU A 87 -19.42 -3.96 -1.08
N GLU A 88 -20.66 -4.25 -1.48
CA GLU A 88 -21.73 -3.27 -1.73
C GLU A 88 -21.85 -2.18 -0.65
N PRO A 89 -21.73 -2.46 0.66
CA PRO A 89 -21.83 -1.41 1.68
C PRO A 89 -20.66 -0.42 1.71
N TYR A 90 -19.54 -0.72 1.05
CA TYR A 90 -18.30 0.06 1.15
C TYR A 90 -18.00 0.90 -0.09
N PHE A 91 -18.64 0.60 -1.23
CA PHE A 91 -18.32 1.21 -2.51
C PHE A 91 -19.56 1.58 -3.31
N ASP A 92 -19.46 2.65 -4.08
CA ASP A 92 -20.48 3.00 -5.07
C ASP A 92 -20.66 1.90 -6.11
N PHE A 93 -21.91 1.73 -6.57
CA PHE A 93 -22.26 0.78 -7.63
C PHE A 93 -21.33 0.89 -8.85
N ALA A 94 -20.98 2.11 -9.26
CA ALA A 94 -20.14 2.35 -10.43
C ALA A 94 -18.73 1.76 -10.29
N VAL A 95 -18.17 1.68 -9.07
CA VAL A 95 -16.87 1.04 -8.80
C VAL A 95 -17.00 -0.48 -8.97
N LEU A 96 -18.02 -1.07 -8.35
CA LEU A 96 -18.26 -2.51 -8.37
C LEU A 96 -18.69 -3.04 -9.74
N ASP A 97 -19.29 -2.20 -10.57
CA ASP A 97 -19.79 -2.59 -11.89
C ASP A 97 -18.72 -2.51 -12.99
N SER A 98 -17.83 -1.51 -12.91
CA SER A 98 -16.77 -1.33 -13.90
C SER A 98 -15.61 -2.29 -13.70
N VAL A 99 -15.35 -2.71 -12.45
CA VAL A 99 -14.14 -3.47 -12.13
C VAL A 99 -14.08 -4.82 -12.87
N ARG A 100 -12.88 -5.16 -13.33
CA ARG A 100 -12.54 -6.46 -13.90
C ARG A 100 -11.33 -7.03 -13.18
N PHE A 101 -11.12 -8.34 -13.30
CA PHE A 101 -9.92 -8.97 -12.78
C PHE A 101 -9.33 -10.02 -13.71
N LYS A 102 -8.06 -10.34 -13.46
CA LYS A 102 -7.35 -11.47 -14.06
C LYS A 102 -6.49 -12.13 -12.98
N VAL A 103 -6.32 -13.44 -13.08
CA VAL A 103 -5.40 -14.20 -12.23
C VAL A 103 -4.16 -14.54 -13.03
N GLY A 104 -2.99 -14.35 -12.43
CA GLY A 104 -1.72 -14.80 -12.97
C GLY A 104 -1.28 -14.05 -14.23
N ASP A 105 -0.65 -12.89 -14.04
CA ASP A 105 0.11 -12.21 -15.08
C ASP A 105 1.51 -11.84 -14.55
N PRO A 106 2.52 -12.71 -14.75
CA PRO A 106 3.86 -12.50 -14.21
C PRO A 106 4.52 -11.22 -14.72
N VAL A 107 4.18 -10.77 -15.94
CA VAL A 107 4.75 -9.52 -16.48
C VAL A 107 4.23 -8.35 -15.66
N GLU A 108 2.92 -8.25 -15.47
CA GLU A 108 2.35 -7.14 -14.72
C GLU A 108 2.74 -7.16 -13.24
N LEU A 109 2.78 -8.34 -12.62
CA LEU A 109 3.17 -8.47 -11.21
C LEU A 109 4.65 -8.15 -11.00
N ASN A 110 5.55 -8.56 -11.91
CA ASN A 110 6.97 -8.20 -11.83
C ASN A 110 7.21 -6.71 -12.09
N MET A 111 6.44 -6.12 -13.01
CA MET A 111 6.51 -4.68 -13.26
C MET A 111 5.96 -3.88 -12.08
N ALA A 112 4.86 -4.31 -11.47
CA ALA A 112 4.35 -3.71 -10.24
C ALA A 112 5.40 -3.76 -9.13
N HIS A 113 6.02 -4.92 -8.89
CA HIS A 113 7.11 -5.07 -7.93
C HIS A 113 8.25 -4.07 -8.18
N THR A 114 8.67 -3.93 -9.45
CA THR A 114 9.79 -3.07 -9.84
C THR A 114 9.44 -1.58 -9.76
N LEU A 115 8.30 -1.17 -10.31
CA LEU A 115 7.91 0.23 -10.44
C LEU A 115 7.30 0.81 -9.16
N MET A 116 6.61 -0.02 -8.38
CA MET A 116 5.95 0.40 -7.14
C MET A 116 6.75 0.03 -5.89
N GLN A 117 7.90 -0.64 -6.04
CA GLN A 117 8.79 -1.06 -4.96
C GLN A 117 8.09 -1.86 -3.85
N ASN A 118 7.06 -2.61 -4.22
CA ASN A 118 6.27 -3.41 -3.30
C ASN A 118 6.80 -4.85 -3.28
N PRO A 119 7.46 -5.33 -2.20
CA PRO A 119 8.03 -6.67 -2.15
C PRO A 119 6.97 -7.79 -2.13
N ASP A 120 5.74 -7.49 -1.70
CA ASP A 120 4.69 -8.49 -1.46
C ASP A 120 3.40 -8.14 -2.23
N VAL A 121 3.50 -8.00 -3.56
CA VAL A 121 2.34 -7.73 -4.42
C VAL A 121 1.46 -8.99 -4.52
N SER A 122 0.44 -9.11 -3.66
CA SER A 122 -0.64 -10.10 -3.83
C SER A 122 -1.56 -9.72 -5.00
N ALA A 123 -1.82 -8.42 -5.18
CA ALA A 123 -2.58 -7.92 -6.32
C ALA A 123 -2.09 -6.52 -6.72
N VAL A 124 -2.44 -6.10 -7.94
CA VAL A 124 -2.22 -4.73 -8.42
C VAL A 124 -3.41 -4.22 -9.20
N THR A 125 -3.79 -2.97 -8.93
CA THR A 125 -4.89 -2.29 -9.61
C THR A 125 -4.39 -1.37 -10.74
N LEU A 126 -4.89 -1.63 -11.94
CA LEU A 126 -4.60 -0.90 -13.18
C LEU A 126 -5.88 -0.23 -13.69
N ILE A 127 -6.19 0.95 -13.12
CA ILE A 127 -7.43 1.72 -13.32
C ILE A 127 -8.66 0.98 -12.80
N ASP A 128 -9.26 0.10 -13.62
CA ASP A 128 -10.43 -0.71 -13.29
C ASP A 128 -10.17 -2.21 -13.49
N VAL A 129 -8.94 -2.60 -13.78
CA VAL A 129 -8.52 -4.00 -13.91
C VAL A 129 -7.60 -4.36 -12.75
N ILE A 130 -7.96 -5.38 -11.98
CA ILE A 130 -7.16 -5.90 -10.88
C ILE A 130 -6.47 -7.19 -11.32
N VAL A 131 -5.15 -7.27 -11.16
CA VAL A 131 -4.40 -8.49 -11.41
C VAL A 131 -4.05 -9.12 -10.07
N PHE A 132 -4.60 -10.30 -9.81
CA PHE A 132 -4.27 -11.10 -8.63
C PHE A 132 -3.14 -12.09 -8.95
N ARG A 133 -2.30 -12.36 -7.94
CA ARG A 133 -1.22 -13.34 -8.04
C ARG A 133 -1.76 -14.76 -8.21
N ASP A 134 -2.74 -15.13 -7.40
CA ASP A 134 -3.34 -16.46 -7.44
C ASP A 134 -4.87 -16.45 -7.35
N GLU A 135 -5.44 -17.61 -7.68
CA GLU A 135 -6.89 -17.81 -7.79
C GLU A 135 -7.58 -17.70 -6.44
N ALA A 136 -6.94 -18.14 -5.35
CA ALA A 136 -7.55 -18.15 -4.02
C ALA A 136 -7.73 -16.70 -3.51
N GLU A 137 -6.72 -15.85 -3.71
CA GLU A 137 -6.81 -14.42 -3.43
C GLU A 137 -7.95 -13.77 -4.24
N ALA A 138 -8.03 -14.07 -5.53
CA ALA A 138 -9.05 -13.50 -6.43
C ALA A 138 -10.47 -13.99 -6.15
N ARG A 139 -10.64 -15.23 -5.68
CA ARG A 139 -11.97 -15.83 -5.46
C ARG A 139 -12.47 -15.67 -4.04
N ASP A 140 -11.59 -15.61 -3.04
CA ASP A 140 -12.00 -15.76 -1.64
C ASP A 140 -11.55 -14.62 -0.70
N ASP A 141 -10.50 -13.85 -1.03
CA ASP A 141 -10.05 -12.77 -0.15
C ASP A 141 -10.82 -11.45 -0.39
N VAL A 142 -12.02 -11.38 0.19
CA VAL A 142 -12.89 -10.18 0.19
C VAL A 142 -12.16 -8.95 0.74
N ALA A 143 -11.25 -9.12 1.71
CA ALA A 143 -10.54 -7.99 2.30
C ALA A 143 -9.48 -7.44 1.35
N LEU A 144 -8.75 -8.30 0.65
CA LEU A 144 -7.84 -7.89 -0.42
C LEU A 144 -8.59 -7.21 -1.56
N TRP A 145 -9.75 -7.71 -1.97
CA TRP A 145 -10.60 -7.01 -2.94
C TRP A 145 -10.96 -5.59 -2.49
N ALA A 146 -11.25 -5.39 -1.20
CA ALA A 146 -11.53 -4.05 -0.68
C ALA A 146 -10.31 -3.11 -0.75
N HIS A 147 -9.09 -3.64 -0.61
CA HIS A 147 -7.86 -2.89 -0.85
C HIS A 147 -7.82 -2.41 -2.31
N GLU A 148 -7.93 -3.36 -3.25
CA GLU A 148 -7.78 -3.07 -4.68
C GLU A 148 -8.90 -2.17 -5.22
N LEU A 149 -10.15 -2.36 -4.78
CA LEU A 149 -11.25 -1.48 -5.13
C LEU A 149 -11.08 -0.06 -4.60
N LYS A 150 -10.30 0.13 -3.52
CA LYS A 150 -9.93 1.48 -3.06
C LYS A 150 -9.07 2.19 -4.09
N HIS A 151 -8.15 1.48 -4.74
CA HIS A 151 -7.39 2.04 -5.84
C HIS A 151 -8.28 2.32 -7.06
N VAL A 152 -9.25 1.46 -7.38
CA VAL A 152 -10.24 1.75 -8.45
C VAL A 152 -10.99 3.06 -8.16
N GLU A 153 -11.45 3.26 -6.92
CA GLU A 153 -12.08 4.50 -6.50
C GLU A 153 -11.11 5.71 -6.63
N GLN A 154 -9.87 5.57 -6.18
CA GLN A 154 -8.85 6.62 -6.31
C GLN A 154 -8.57 6.99 -7.78
N TYR A 155 -8.47 6.01 -8.68
CA TYR A 155 -8.33 6.27 -10.12
C TYR A 155 -9.51 7.04 -10.68
N ARG A 156 -10.74 6.74 -10.25
CA ARG A 156 -11.94 7.46 -10.67
C ARG A 156 -11.97 8.91 -10.16
N GLN A 157 -11.49 9.15 -8.94
CA GLN A 157 -11.48 10.47 -8.32
C GLN A 157 -10.36 11.36 -8.87
N LEU A 158 -9.18 10.79 -9.12
CA LEU A 158 -7.95 11.53 -9.45
C LEU A 158 -7.66 11.53 -10.96
N GLY A 159 -8.09 10.49 -11.68
CA GLY A 159 -7.55 10.16 -12.99
C GLY A 159 -6.15 9.54 -12.91
N VAL A 160 -5.72 8.88 -13.99
CA VAL A 160 -4.45 8.12 -14.02
C VAL A 160 -3.22 9.01 -13.89
N ASP A 161 -3.22 10.21 -14.47
CA ASP A 161 -2.08 11.13 -14.40
C ASP A 161 -1.81 11.58 -12.96
N GLN A 162 -2.86 12.02 -12.25
CA GLN A 162 -2.72 12.48 -10.87
C GLN A 162 -2.47 11.32 -9.90
N PHE A 163 -3.06 10.15 -10.15
CA PHE A 163 -2.73 8.94 -9.39
C PHE A 163 -1.24 8.63 -9.50
N ALA A 164 -0.71 8.53 -10.72
CA ALA A 164 0.70 8.21 -10.95
C ALA A 164 1.64 9.27 -10.37
N ALA A 165 1.29 10.56 -10.47
CA ALA A 165 2.07 11.65 -9.88
C ALA A 165 2.12 11.59 -8.35
N ARG A 166 0.99 11.26 -7.70
CA ARG A 166 0.94 11.07 -6.24
C ARG A 166 1.71 9.83 -5.82
N TYR A 167 1.54 8.72 -6.53
CA TYR A 167 2.22 7.47 -6.21
C TYR A 167 3.74 7.60 -6.33
N ALA A 168 4.22 8.25 -7.40
CA ALA A 168 5.65 8.48 -7.62
C ALA A 168 6.29 9.43 -6.60
N ARG A 169 5.50 10.27 -5.93
CA ARG A 169 5.98 11.21 -4.90
C ARG A 169 5.86 10.64 -3.49
N ASP A 170 4.71 10.08 -3.16
CA ASP A 170 4.40 9.50 -1.85
C ASP A 170 3.32 8.41 -2.00
N TYR A 171 3.78 7.19 -2.30
CA TYR A 171 2.90 6.03 -2.41
C TYR A 171 2.18 5.72 -1.09
N ARG A 172 2.78 6.01 0.07
CA ARG A 172 2.22 5.68 1.38
C ARG A 172 0.89 6.40 1.61
N ALA A 173 0.76 7.63 1.10
CA ALA A 173 -0.47 8.39 1.18
C ALA A 173 -1.62 7.78 0.36
N LEU A 174 -1.32 7.04 -0.72
CA LEU A 174 -2.32 6.32 -1.51
C LEU A 174 -2.63 4.92 -0.94
N GLU A 175 -1.62 4.23 -0.43
CA GLU A 175 -1.74 2.89 0.16
C GLU A 175 -2.45 2.87 1.52
N ALA A 176 -2.20 3.87 2.38
CA ALA A 176 -2.71 3.86 3.75
C ALA A 176 -4.25 3.76 3.84
N PRO A 177 -5.04 4.51 3.04
CA PRO A 177 -6.49 4.32 2.99
C PRO A 177 -6.93 2.93 2.51
N ALA A 178 -6.19 2.31 1.59
CA ALA A 178 -6.49 0.97 1.08
C ALA A 178 -6.26 -0.10 2.15
N TYR A 179 -5.11 -0.04 2.84
CA TYR A 179 -4.85 -0.93 3.99
C TYR A 179 -5.81 -0.72 5.15
N GLN A 180 -6.20 0.53 5.43
CA GLN A 180 -7.20 0.80 6.45
C GLN A 180 -8.53 0.12 6.12
N LEU A 181 -9.01 0.25 4.88
CA LEU A 181 -10.26 -0.37 4.45
C LEU A 181 -10.18 -1.90 4.45
N GLN A 182 -9.08 -2.47 3.97
CA GLN A 182 -8.81 -3.91 4.05
C GLN A 182 -8.91 -4.42 5.50
N GLY A 183 -8.31 -3.70 6.45
CA GLY A 183 -8.40 -4.01 7.87
C GLY A 183 -9.83 -3.97 8.41
N GLN A 184 -10.58 -2.93 8.06
CA GLN A 184 -12.00 -2.77 8.45
C GLN A 184 -12.86 -3.93 7.92
N VAL A 185 -12.74 -4.25 6.63
CA VAL A 185 -13.49 -5.36 6.00
C VAL A 185 -13.11 -6.70 6.64
N ARG A 186 -11.82 -6.96 6.86
CA ARG A 186 -11.36 -8.18 7.51
C ARG A 186 -11.94 -8.35 8.92
N GLN A 187 -12.04 -7.27 9.69
CA GLN A 187 -12.66 -7.29 11.01
C GLN A 187 -14.17 -7.57 10.92
N ALA A 188 -14.88 -6.93 9.99
CA ALA A 188 -16.31 -7.14 9.79
C ALA A 188 -16.64 -8.59 9.39
N LEU A 189 -15.84 -9.21 8.53
CA LEU A 189 -16.00 -10.61 8.12
C LEU A 189 -15.82 -11.56 9.30
N LYS A 190 -14.80 -11.34 10.14
CA LYS A 190 -14.58 -12.12 11.37
C LYS A 190 -15.77 -12.01 12.33
N ALA A 191 -16.28 -10.80 12.54
CA ALA A 191 -17.44 -10.58 13.41
C ALA A 191 -18.70 -11.31 12.90
N ARG A 192 -18.95 -11.28 11.59
CA ARG A 192 -20.07 -12.01 10.96
C ARG A 192 -19.92 -13.53 11.07
N ALA A 193 -18.70 -14.05 10.96
CA ALA A 193 -18.45 -15.49 11.10
C ALA A 193 -18.73 -15.97 12.53
N VAL A 194 -18.38 -15.18 13.55
CA VAL A 194 -18.69 -15.48 14.96
C VAL A 194 -20.20 -15.40 15.22
N ALA A 195 -20.90 -14.38 14.68
CA ALA A 195 -22.34 -14.22 14.90
C ALA A 195 -23.23 -15.28 14.22
N ARG A 196 -22.66 -16.10 13.32
CA ARG A 196 -23.35 -17.22 12.66
C ARG A 196 -23.13 -18.56 13.35
N GLN A 197 -22.31 -18.61 14.39
CA GLN A 197 -22.08 -19.77 15.24
C GLN A 197 -23.01 -19.73 16.45
#